data_AF-A0A7Z8JZ00-F1
#
_entry.id   AF-A0A7Z8JZ00-F1
#
_cell.length_a   1.000
_cell.length_b   1.000
_cell.length_c   1.000
_cell.angle_alpha   90.00
_cell.angle_beta   90.00
_cell.angle_gamma   90.00
#
_symmetry.space_group_name_H-M   'P 1'
#
loop_
_entity.id
_entity.type
_entity.pdbx_description
1 polymer ?
#
loop_
_entity_poly.entity_id
_entity_poly.type
_entity_poly.pdbx_seq_one_letter_code
_entity_poly.pdbx_strand_id
1 'polypeptide(L)'
;ADAAEQPAAEPTPAPAESVDPAAGTVVADVLEAGRVLTPAVETTEAQTVGVTWPEGADAAGLEPQVRSLTDGEWSDWVALGTSDAEPDAGTADAANAARGGTDSYWVGEAEAVQLSFAATADGGPADLSLALVASDEDLPGTGSTGTGAAAADGAASTGEAVVRTAAYSTAAPAAVVPAAAAQPAVVTRAQWGARNQVCAPDVASRLEGAVVHHTAGSNSYTTQAQAMQQIRNDQAYHIDARGWCDIGYNFIVDKWGTIYEGRANSLTQAVIGVHATNANTGTVGVSMLGNYDTVPTTPAMIESVGRIIGWRLAAYGVNPLGAGTYPSGLYLPRVIGHRDVAQTACPGRYGYAQLGTIRTIASVSGPAMPLADARAITSKLYQDMLGRPVDQGGLTSWSAAMVGGMAPAQVATGLATSAEYAYAAVDRAYRDVLGRAPDPTGIATWTAAIMDGRMRSEDLRIWLFGSVEYFNISGQTNDRYVAALYSKMLGRTASASDIAFWSPLVATKGKDAVVRGFWQSMESANIRVQAFYQQYLGRGADAAGMATWPPVLLARGEGELRSQIVGSLEYRNQAVAKYV
;
A
#
# COMPACT_ATOMS: atom_id res chain seq x y z
N ALA A 1 0.88 43.52 -51.00
CA ALA A 1 1.88 43.65 -49.93
C ALA A 1 1.23 44.52 -48.86
N ASP A 2 0.52 43.87 -47.95
CA ASP A 2 -0.12 44.49 -46.79
C ASP A 2 0.40 43.70 -45.58
N ALA A 3 1.20 44.35 -44.76
CA ALA A 3 1.78 43.76 -43.55
C ALA A 3 0.83 44.05 -42.39
N ALA A 4 0.22 42.99 -41.87
CA ALA A 4 -0.61 43.03 -40.69
C ALA A 4 0.23 43.26 -39.43
N GLU A 5 -0.25 44.19 -38.61
CA GLU A 5 0.30 44.64 -37.33
C GLU A 5 0.12 43.55 -36.25
N GLN A 6 1.23 43.16 -35.61
CA GLN A 6 1.25 42.20 -34.51
C GLN A 6 0.80 42.88 -33.20
N PRO A 7 -0.08 42.27 -32.38
CA PRO A 7 -0.47 42.84 -31.10
C PRO A 7 0.67 42.72 -30.07
N ALA A 8 0.83 43.79 -29.28
CA ALA A 8 1.83 43.94 -28.23
C ALA A 8 1.73 42.86 -27.15
N ALA A 9 2.89 42.39 -26.69
CA ALA A 9 3.03 41.47 -25.57
C ALA A 9 2.55 42.11 -24.25
N GLU A 10 1.79 41.35 -23.46
CA GLU A 10 1.42 41.72 -22.08
C GLU A 10 2.68 41.85 -21.20
N PRO A 11 2.69 42.81 -20.26
CA PRO A 11 3.83 43.01 -19.37
C PRO A 11 3.97 41.82 -18.42
N THR A 12 5.19 41.29 -18.34
CA THR A 12 5.59 40.27 -17.37
C THR A 12 5.30 40.77 -15.95
N PRO A 13 4.64 39.98 -15.08
CA PRO A 13 4.46 40.38 -13.69
C PRO A 13 5.84 40.51 -13.03
N ALA A 14 6.05 41.63 -12.34
CA ALA A 14 7.26 41.86 -11.57
C ALA A 14 7.46 40.73 -10.55
N PRO A 15 8.71 40.28 -10.30
CA PRO A 15 8.97 39.36 -9.21
C PRO A 15 8.45 39.99 -7.92
N ALA A 16 7.74 39.20 -7.11
CA ALA A 16 7.37 39.61 -5.75
C ALA A 16 8.65 40.10 -5.04
N GLU A 17 8.58 41.28 -4.44
CA GLU A 17 9.69 41.85 -3.67
C GLU A 17 10.15 40.80 -2.66
N SER A 18 11.41 40.40 -2.80
CA SER A 18 12.10 39.61 -1.79
C SER A 18 12.07 40.41 -0.48
N VAL A 19 11.38 39.88 0.53
CA VAL A 19 11.50 40.37 1.89
C VAL A 19 12.96 40.16 2.30
N ASP A 20 13.64 41.28 2.59
CA ASP A 20 15.04 41.36 3.00
C ASP A 20 15.27 40.49 4.26
N PRO A 21 16.24 39.54 4.29
CA PRO A 21 16.49 38.66 5.44
C PRO A 21 17.18 39.39 6.62
N ALA A 22 16.92 40.68 6.79
CA ALA A 22 17.42 41.48 7.90
C ALA A 22 16.55 41.41 9.17
N ALA A 23 15.83 40.29 9.39
CA ALA A 23 15.46 39.90 10.75
C ALA A 23 16.71 39.33 11.42
N GLY A 24 17.35 40.16 12.26
CA GLY A 24 18.72 39.96 12.74
C GLY A 24 19.02 38.56 13.30
N THR A 25 20.27 38.14 13.17
CA THR A 25 20.81 36.93 13.81
C THR A 25 20.44 36.93 15.29
N VAL A 26 19.57 36.01 15.71
CA VAL A 26 19.20 35.84 17.11
C VAL A 26 20.34 35.10 17.80
N VAL A 27 21.14 35.84 18.58
CA VAL A 27 22.18 35.23 19.41
C VAL A 27 21.49 34.68 20.67
N ALA A 28 21.56 33.37 20.84
CA ALA A 28 20.96 32.70 21.98
C ALA A 28 21.95 32.77 23.16
N ASP A 29 21.77 33.78 24.01
CA ASP A 29 22.80 34.22 24.96
C ASP A 29 22.60 33.70 26.40
N VAL A 30 21.49 33.02 26.69
CA VAL A 30 21.16 32.57 28.06
C VAL A 30 21.30 31.06 28.18
N LEU A 31 22.23 30.62 29.03
CA LEU A 31 22.36 29.24 29.47
C LEU A 31 21.52 29.00 30.72
N GLU A 32 20.46 28.21 30.60
CA GLU A 32 19.62 27.79 31.72
C GLU A 32 19.49 26.27 31.73
N ALA A 33 19.77 25.63 32.88
CA ALA A 33 19.71 24.18 33.05
C ALA A 33 20.44 23.34 31.98
N GLY A 34 21.56 23.85 31.44
CA GLY A 34 22.33 23.17 30.39
C GLY A 34 21.72 23.28 28.98
N ARG A 35 20.79 24.21 28.79
CA ARG A 35 20.17 24.54 27.51
C ARG A 35 20.41 26.01 27.16
N VAL A 36 20.49 26.28 25.87
CA VAL A 36 20.62 27.63 25.28
C VAL A 36 19.22 28.14 24.95
N LEU A 37 18.88 29.36 25.37
CA LEU A 37 17.59 29.99 25.09
C LEU A 37 17.76 31.19 24.16
N THR A 38 16.85 31.32 23.20
CA THR A 38 16.72 32.55 22.42
C THR A 38 16.05 33.63 23.28
N PRO A 39 16.23 34.92 22.97
CA PRO A 39 15.25 35.94 23.30
C PRO A 39 13.84 35.56 22.82
N ALA A 40 12.82 36.23 23.36
CA ALA A 40 11.48 36.15 22.80
C ALA A 40 11.51 36.70 21.36
N VAL A 41 10.92 35.95 20.43
CA VAL A 41 10.79 36.31 19.03
C VAL A 41 9.31 36.56 18.77
N GLU A 42 8.96 37.80 18.46
CA GLU A 42 7.60 38.17 18.05
C GLU A 42 7.18 37.34 16.84
N THR A 43 5.97 36.78 16.87
CA THR A 43 5.49 35.90 15.79
C THR A 43 5.07 36.68 14.55
N THR A 44 4.67 37.95 14.70
CA THR A 44 4.13 38.79 13.63
C THR A 44 3.07 38.04 12.80
N GLU A 45 2.00 37.57 13.46
CA GLU A 45 0.89 36.81 12.86
C GLU A 45 1.26 35.36 12.44
N ALA A 46 2.49 34.91 12.71
CA ALA A 46 2.88 33.53 12.48
C ALA A 46 2.17 32.57 13.43
N GLN A 47 1.47 31.60 12.85
CA GLN A 47 0.73 30.58 13.59
C GLN A 47 1.44 29.23 13.59
N THR A 48 2.52 29.12 12.82
CA THR A 48 3.30 27.89 12.70
C THR A 48 4.78 28.22 12.70
N VAL A 49 5.55 27.39 13.41
CA VAL A 49 6.99 27.55 13.56
C VAL A 49 7.71 26.25 13.24
N GLY A 50 8.96 26.37 12.80
CA GLY A 50 9.88 25.25 12.67
C GLY A 50 11.32 25.74 12.66
N VAL A 51 12.27 24.83 12.86
CA VAL A 51 13.70 25.17 12.84
C VAL A 51 14.36 24.41 11.71
N THR A 52 15.13 25.09 10.87
CA THR A 52 15.84 24.49 9.73
C THR A 52 17.35 24.75 9.79
N TRP A 53 18.10 23.89 9.13
CA TRP A 53 19.56 23.94 9.04
C TRP A 53 20.02 23.46 7.65
N PRO A 54 21.27 23.75 7.24
CA PRO A 54 21.80 23.25 5.98
C PRO A 54 21.70 21.74 5.87
N GLU A 55 21.43 21.24 4.65
CA GLU A 55 21.40 19.81 4.37
C GLU A 55 22.70 19.12 4.81
N GLY A 56 22.57 17.93 5.42
CA GLY A 56 23.71 17.13 5.90
C GLY A 56 24.40 17.64 7.16
N ALA A 57 23.91 18.72 7.79
CA ALA A 57 24.44 19.16 9.08
C ALA A 57 24.03 18.20 10.22
N ASP A 58 24.96 17.94 11.16
CA ASP A 58 24.66 17.15 12.35
C ASP A 58 23.80 17.96 13.33
N ALA A 59 22.54 17.55 13.45
CA ALA A 59 21.53 18.17 14.30
C ALA A 59 21.00 17.21 15.40
N ALA A 60 21.57 16.00 15.51
CA ALA A 60 21.01 14.95 16.36
C ALA A 60 20.98 15.34 17.85
N GLY A 61 21.95 16.16 18.28
CA GLY A 61 22.06 16.64 19.66
C GLY A 61 21.37 17.97 19.95
N LEU A 62 20.69 18.62 19.00
CA LEU A 62 20.11 19.95 19.21
C LEU A 62 18.88 19.93 20.14
N GLU A 63 18.09 18.87 20.07
CA GLU A 63 16.85 18.66 20.83
C GLU A 63 15.96 19.93 20.90
N PRO A 64 15.62 20.60 19.78
CA PRO A 64 14.96 21.90 19.83
C PRO A 64 13.61 21.82 20.56
N GLN A 65 13.32 22.85 21.35
CA GLN A 65 12.06 23.04 22.05
C GLN A 65 11.52 24.43 21.77
N VAL A 66 10.19 24.57 21.78
CA VAL A 66 9.49 25.84 21.66
C VAL A 66 8.48 26.01 22.78
N ARG A 67 8.28 27.25 23.21
CA ARG A 67 7.10 27.67 23.96
C ARG A 67 6.53 28.93 23.34
N SER A 68 5.24 29.15 23.51
CA SER A 68 4.51 30.30 22.99
C SER A 68 4.03 31.20 24.13
N LEU A 69 4.01 32.50 23.89
CA LEU A 69 3.44 33.51 24.78
C LEU A 69 2.04 33.88 24.27
N THR A 70 1.03 33.82 25.13
CA THR A 70 -0.34 34.22 24.80
C THR A 70 -0.94 34.89 26.02
N ASP A 71 -1.56 36.06 25.85
CA ASP A 71 -2.15 36.85 26.93
C ASP A 71 -1.14 37.14 28.07
N GLY A 72 0.14 37.32 27.71
CA GLY A 72 1.23 37.53 28.67
C GLY A 72 1.67 36.30 29.48
N GLU A 73 1.15 35.10 29.19
CA GLU A 73 1.54 33.85 29.84
C GLU A 73 2.29 32.90 28.90
N TRP A 74 3.44 32.38 29.35
CA TRP A 74 4.21 31.39 28.60
C TRP A 74 3.62 29.99 28.78
N SER A 75 3.48 29.25 27.67
CA SER A 75 3.18 27.82 27.71
C SER A 75 4.32 27.00 28.33
N ASP A 76 4.01 25.75 28.66
CA ASP A 76 5.03 24.72 28.88
C ASP A 76 5.89 24.55 27.61
N TRP A 77 7.11 24.05 27.79
CA TRP A 77 8.02 23.71 26.69
C TRP A 77 7.51 22.48 25.92
N VAL A 78 7.51 22.59 24.60
CA VAL A 78 7.15 21.53 23.67
C VAL A 78 8.37 21.16 22.83
N ALA A 79 8.68 19.88 22.73
CA ALA A 79 9.76 19.41 21.86
C ALA A 79 9.36 19.56 20.39
N LEU A 80 10.25 20.15 19.60
CA LEU A 80 10.20 20.13 18.15
C LEU A 80 10.96 18.89 17.68
N GLY A 81 10.23 17.90 17.17
CA GLY A 81 10.84 16.68 16.66
C GLY A 81 11.76 17.00 15.47
N THR A 82 13.00 16.54 15.51
CA THR A 82 13.87 16.55 14.32
C THR A 82 13.23 15.64 13.28
N SER A 83 12.97 16.19 12.10
CA SER A 83 12.33 15.46 11.01
C SER A 83 13.39 14.65 10.27
N ASP A 84 13.16 13.34 10.17
CA ASP A 84 13.95 12.42 9.38
C ASP A 84 13.45 12.33 7.93
N ALA A 85 12.42 13.08 7.57
CA ALA A 85 11.90 13.14 6.20
C ALA A 85 12.86 13.90 5.29
N GLU A 86 13.40 13.20 4.29
CA GLU A 86 14.31 13.74 3.28
C GLU A 86 13.89 13.26 1.88
N PRO A 87 14.15 14.05 0.83
CA PRO A 87 13.89 13.65 -0.55
C PRO A 87 14.71 12.42 -0.97
N ASP A 88 14.14 11.58 -1.84
CA ASP A 88 14.91 10.49 -2.44
C ASP A 88 15.96 11.06 -3.41
N ALA A 89 17.18 10.53 -3.36
CA ALA A 89 18.27 10.99 -4.22
C ALA A 89 17.89 10.88 -5.72
N GLY A 90 18.13 11.97 -6.46
CA GLY A 90 17.84 12.04 -7.90
C GLY A 90 16.40 12.42 -8.24
N THR A 91 15.55 12.72 -7.25
CA THR A 91 14.23 13.34 -7.46
C THR A 91 14.31 14.85 -7.65
N ALA A 92 13.24 15.45 -8.15
CA ALA A 92 13.11 16.90 -8.30
C ALA A 92 13.14 17.63 -6.94
N ASP A 93 12.61 17.01 -5.88
CA ASP A 93 12.74 17.52 -4.51
C ASP A 93 14.21 17.58 -4.06
N ALA A 94 14.99 16.53 -4.33
CA ALA A 94 16.42 16.48 -3.99
C ALA A 94 17.28 17.44 -4.81
N ALA A 95 16.79 17.88 -5.98
CA ALA A 95 17.49 18.86 -6.82
C ALA A 95 17.27 20.31 -6.38
N ASN A 96 16.26 20.57 -5.53
CA ASN A 96 16.06 21.88 -4.92
C ASN A 96 17.01 22.10 -3.73
N ALA A 97 17.12 23.36 -3.27
CA ALA A 97 17.92 23.73 -2.11
C ALA A 97 17.25 23.25 -0.80
N ALA A 98 17.10 21.93 -0.66
CA ALA A 98 16.49 21.30 0.49
C ALA A 98 17.30 21.61 1.75
N ARG A 99 16.59 21.79 2.87
CA ARG A 99 17.19 22.04 4.18
C ARG A 99 16.75 20.95 5.16
N GLY A 100 17.65 20.54 6.05
CA GLY A 100 17.30 19.76 7.22
C GLY A 100 16.40 20.58 8.15
N GLY A 101 15.62 19.94 9.02
CA GLY A 101 14.78 20.70 9.94
C GLY A 101 13.91 19.85 10.86
N THR A 102 13.17 20.54 11.71
CA THR A 102 12.14 19.93 12.57
C THR A 102 10.85 19.71 11.79
N ASP A 103 9.93 18.93 12.36
CA ASP A 103 8.53 19.00 12.00
C ASP A 103 7.98 20.41 12.35
N SER A 104 6.95 20.87 11.62
CA SER A 104 6.27 22.13 11.92
C SER A 104 5.41 22.01 13.19
N TYR A 105 5.32 23.09 13.96
CA TYR A 105 4.49 23.15 15.15
C TYR A 105 3.54 24.37 15.12
N TRP A 106 2.27 24.12 15.39
CA TRP A 106 1.25 25.16 15.43
C TRP A 106 1.24 25.85 16.80
N VAL A 107 1.55 27.14 16.81
CA VAL A 107 1.58 27.99 18.01
C VAL A 107 0.30 28.83 18.19
N GLY A 108 -0.59 28.84 17.20
CA GLY A 108 -1.81 29.66 17.23
C GLY A 108 -1.50 31.15 17.17
N GLU A 109 -2.38 31.98 17.72
CA GLU A 109 -2.22 33.45 17.79
C GLU A 109 -1.24 33.85 18.92
N ALA A 110 -0.09 33.19 19.01
CA ALA A 110 0.91 33.51 20.00
C ALA A 110 1.50 34.89 19.72
N GLU A 111 1.68 35.72 20.74
CA GLU A 111 2.32 37.04 20.65
C GLU A 111 3.81 36.88 20.29
N ALA A 112 4.47 35.93 20.96
CA ALA A 112 5.87 35.61 20.75
C ALA A 112 6.11 34.10 20.94
N VAL A 113 7.24 33.63 20.40
CA VAL A 113 7.79 32.31 20.68
C VAL A 113 9.17 32.44 21.29
N GLN A 114 9.57 31.41 22.03
CA GLN A 114 10.94 31.26 22.49
C GLN A 114 11.43 29.86 22.17
N LEU A 115 12.66 29.75 21.68
CA LEU A 115 13.30 28.48 21.40
C LEU A 115 14.31 28.12 22.49
N SER A 116 14.47 26.82 22.72
CA SER A 116 15.51 26.27 23.57
C SER A 116 16.21 25.10 22.91
N PHE A 117 17.53 25.07 22.95
CA PHE A 117 18.39 24.03 22.37
C PHE A 117 19.26 23.40 23.45
N ALA A 118 19.59 22.12 23.33
CA ALA A 118 20.59 21.51 24.22
C ALA A 118 21.95 22.20 24.00
N ALA A 119 22.65 22.51 25.09
CA ALA A 119 24.00 23.06 24.99
C ALA A 119 24.97 21.95 24.56
N THR A 120 25.54 22.07 23.36
CA THR A 120 26.56 21.16 22.83
C THR A 120 27.95 21.80 22.98
N ALA A 121 28.99 20.98 23.07
CA ALA A 121 30.37 21.47 23.19
C ALA A 121 30.82 22.26 21.94
N ASP A 122 30.29 21.89 20.78
CA ASP A 122 30.66 22.46 19.47
C ASP A 122 29.69 23.56 19.00
N GLY A 123 28.62 23.85 19.76
CA GLY A 123 27.52 24.71 19.34
C GLY A 123 26.57 24.03 18.34
N GLY A 124 25.61 24.80 17.82
CA GLY A 124 24.68 24.33 16.79
C GLY A 124 25.25 24.46 15.37
N PRO A 125 24.59 23.87 14.36
CA PRO A 125 25.01 24.01 12.97
C PRO A 125 24.97 25.47 12.54
N ALA A 126 25.94 25.86 11.71
CA ALA A 126 25.94 27.19 11.11
C ALA A 126 24.70 27.37 10.22
N ASP A 127 24.20 28.60 10.10
CA ASP A 127 23.00 28.94 9.31
C ASP A 127 21.74 28.22 9.81
N LEU A 128 21.59 28.02 11.12
CA LEU A 128 20.32 27.60 11.72
C LEU A 128 19.30 28.75 11.63
N SER A 129 18.09 28.44 11.17
CA SER A 129 17.03 29.42 10.92
C SER A 129 15.72 29.02 11.59
N LEU A 130 15.05 30.00 12.19
CA LEU A 130 13.67 29.87 12.66
C LEU A 130 12.74 30.24 11.50
N ALA A 131 11.93 29.29 11.06
CA ALA A 131 10.85 29.54 10.13
C ALA A 131 9.60 29.98 10.91
N LEU A 132 9.08 31.15 10.55
CA LEU A 132 7.78 31.65 10.99
C LEU A 132 6.84 31.64 9.80
N VAL A 133 5.71 30.95 9.93
CA VAL A 133 4.72 30.81 8.86
C VAL A 133 3.41 31.44 9.32
N ALA A 134 3.04 32.53 8.65
CA ALA A 134 1.77 33.21 8.81
C ALA A 134 0.65 32.49 8.08
N SER A 135 -0.56 32.65 8.60
CA SER A 135 -1.78 32.26 7.92
C SER A 135 -2.31 33.46 7.17
N ASP A 136 -2.36 33.43 5.84
CA ASP A 136 -3.06 34.47 5.09
C ASP A 136 -4.52 34.53 5.56
N GLU A 137 -4.97 35.66 6.12
CA GLU A 137 -6.36 35.86 6.55
C GLU A 137 -7.35 35.86 5.36
N ASP A 138 -6.85 36.12 4.14
CA ASP A 138 -7.66 36.25 2.94
C ASP A 138 -7.66 34.97 2.08
N LEU A 139 -8.72 34.17 2.19
CA LEU A 139 -9.11 33.29 1.11
C LEU A 139 -9.72 34.13 -0.03
N PRO A 140 -9.30 34.00 -1.30
CA PRO A 140 -10.08 34.50 -2.42
C PRO A 140 -11.34 33.63 -2.55
N GLY A 141 -12.43 34.02 -1.89
CA GLY A 141 -13.65 33.20 -1.88
C GLY A 141 -14.91 33.79 -1.24
N THR A 142 -14.88 34.97 -0.64
CA THR A 142 -16.07 35.58 -0.02
C THR A 142 -16.38 36.95 -0.60
N GLY A 143 -16.84 36.98 -1.85
CA GLY A 143 -17.38 38.16 -2.51
C GLY A 143 -18.66 37.80 -3.27
N SER A 144 -19.80 37.90 -2.61
CA SER A 144 -21.11 37.88 -3.27
C SER A 144 -21.29 39.19 -4.06
N THR A 145 -21.37 39.11 -5.40
CA THR A 145 -22.39 39.75 -6.28
C THR A 145 -22.04 39.53 -7.76
N GLY A 146 -22.99 39.04 -8.56
CA GLY A 146 -23.09 39.41 -9.98
C GLY A 146 -22.96 38.33 -11.07
N THR A 147 -24.08 37.64 -11.34
CA THR A 147 -24.63 37.31 -12.68
C THR A 147 -23.91 36.40 -13.69
N GLY A 148 -24.52 35.22 -13.94
CA GLY A 148 -24.65 34.56 -15.26
C GLY A 148 -23.69 33.39 -15.51
N ALA A 149 -24.09 32.12 -15.69
CA ALA A 149 -25.38 31.59 -16.11
C ALA A 149 -25.67 30.22 -15.48
N ALA A 150 -26.88 30.06 -14.95
CA ALA A 150 -27.51 28.77 -14.78
C ALA A 150 -28.35 28.44 -16.03
N ALA A 151 -28.38 27.17 -16.42
CA ALA A 151 -29.53 26.59 -17.08
C ALA A 151 -30.01 25.42 -16.19
N ALA A 152 -31.11 25.68 -15.50
CA ALA A 152 -31.92 24.70 -14.79
C ALA A 152 -33.07 24.25 -15.72
N ASP A 153 -33.70 23.12 -15.38
CA ASP A 153 -35.16 22.89 -15.47
C ASP A 153 -35.47 21.55 -14.78
N GLY A 154 -36.37 21.41 -13.80
CA GLY A 154 -37.26 22.39 -13.19
C GLY A 154 -38.04 21.79 -12.01
N ALA A 155 -38.33 22.65 -11.03
CA ALA A 155 -39.51 22.61 -10.16
C ALA A 155 -40.11 24.04 -10.30
N ALA A 156 -41.42 24.32 -10.33
CA ALA A 156 -42.57 23.70 -9.69
C ALA A 156 -43.88 24.27 -10.31
N SER A 157 -45.05 23.73 -9.93
CA SER A 157 -46.15 24.54 -9.36
C SER A 157 -47.40 23.69 -9.07
N THR A 158 -47.73 23.50 -7.79
CA THR A 158 -49.04 23.78 -7.18
C THR A 158 -48.87 23.70 -5.67
N GLY A 159 -49.40 24.69 -4.96
CA GLY A 159 -49.23 24.84 -3.52
C GLY A 159 -50.09 23.88 -2.71
N GLU A 160 -49.50 23.30 -1.67
CA GLU A 160 -50.09 23.12 -0.34
C GLU A 160 -49.02 22.61 0.62
N ALA A 161 -49.02 23.13 1.85
CA ALA A 161 -48.17 22.63 2.92
C ALA A 161 -48.64 21.22 3.33
N VAL A 162 -47.92 20.18 2.92
CA VAL A 162 -48.17 18.80 3.37
C VAL A 162 -47.16 18.43 4.45
N VAL A 163 -47.60 18.47 5.70
CA VAL A 163 -46.95 17.76 6.81
C VAL A 163 -47.07 16.26 6.51
N ARG A 164 -45.95 15.56 6.29
CA ARG A 164 -45.93 14.10 6.20
C ARG A 164 -45.29 13.52 7.46
N THR A 165 -46.14 13.08 8.39
CA THR A 165 -45.75 12.13 9.44
C THR A 165 -45.29 10.82 8.78
N ALA A 166 -44.04 10.44 9.01
CA ALA A 166 -43.49 9.16 8.56
C ALA A 166 -44.22 8.01 9.27
N ALA A 167 -44.94 7.20 8.50
CA ALA A 167 -45.47 5.93 8.97
C ALA A 167 -44.32 4.92 9.11
N TYR A 168 -44.23 4.30 10.28
CA TYR A 168 -43.38 3.15 10.56
C TYR A 168 -43.78 1.98 9.63
N SER A 169 -42.89 1.56 8.75
CA SER A 169 -43.03 0.30 8.00
C SER A 169 -42.31 -0.80 8.77
N THR A 170 -43.05 -1.86 9.13
CA THR A 170 -42.54 -3.07 9.80
C THR A 170 -42.10 -4.14 8.80
N ALA A 171 -41.52 -3.76 7.66
CA ALA A 171 -40.88 -4.71 6.77
C ALA A 171 -39.43 -4.96 7.25
N ALA A 172 -39.11 -6.22 7.54
CA ALA A 172 -37.75 -6.65 7.87
C ALA A 172 -36.78 -6.21 6.75
N PRO A 173 -35.60 -5.66 7.08
CA PRO A 173 -34.69 -5.17 6.05
C PRO A 173 -34.14 -6.34 5.24
N ALA A 174 -34.36 -6.30 3.92
CA ALA A 174 -33.51 -7.01 2.99
C ALA A 174 -32.06 -6.52 3.21
N ALA A 175 -31.11 -7.46 3.24
CA ALA A 175 -29.70 -7.16 3.43
C ALA A 175 -29.26 -6.06 2.45
N VAL A 176 -28.92 -4.90 2.99
CA VAL A 176 -28.32 -3.80 2.23
C VAL A 176 -26.92 -4.27 1.85
N VAL A 177 -26.74 -4.63 0.58
CA VAL A 177 -25.40 -4.78 -0.02
C VAL A 177 -24.78 -3.39 -0.01
N PRO A 178 -23.62 -3.16 0.64
CA PRO A 178 -22.95 -1.87 0.55
C PRO A 178 -22.65 -1.57 -0.91
N ALA A 179 -23.01 -0.37 -1.38
CA ALA A 179 -22.57 0.12 -2.67
C ALA A 179 -21.03 0.02 -2.73
N ALA A 180 -20.52 -0.45 -3.87
CA ALA A 180 -19.09 -0.47 -4.19
C ALA A 180 -18.47 0.86 -3.74
N ALA A 181 -17.42 0.82 -2.91
CA ALA A 181 -16.74 2.05 -2.53
C ALA A 181 -16.08 2.64 -3.79
N ALA A 182 -16.76 3.63 -4.38
CA ALA A 182 -16.15 4.60 -5.25
C ALA A 182 -14.96 5.26 -4.52
N GLN A 183 -14.09 5.95 -5.27
CA GLN A 183 -13.06 6.82 -4.69
C GLN A 183 -13.60 7.54 -3.44
N PRO A 184 -12.93 7.44 -2.27
CA PRO A 184 -13.35 8.16 -1.07
C PRO A 184 -13.54 9.64 -1.37
N ALA A 185 -14.48 10.31 -0.69
CA ALA A 185 -14.61 11.75 -0.81
C ALA A 185 -13.30 12.41 -0.35
N VAL A 186 -12.68 13.18 -1.24
CA VAL A 186 -11.42 13.90 -0.97
C VAL A 186 -11.66 15.38 -1.24
N VAL A 187 -11.27 16.22 -0.27
CA VAL A 187 -11.15 17.66 -0.44
C VAL A 187 -9.95 17.92 -1.35
N THR A 188 -10.23 18.43 -2.54
CA THR A 188 -9.20 18.68 -3.55
C THR A 188 -8.30 19.82 -3.14
N ARG A 189 -7.11 19.88 -3.76
CA ARG A 189 -6.17 21.00 -3.59
C ARG A 189 -6.81 22.38 -3.71
N ALA A 190 -7.66 22.57 -4.72
CA ALA A 190 -8.36 23.83 -4.92
C ALA A 190 -9.34 24.15 -3.78
N GLN A 191 -10.02 23.14 -3.22
CA GLN A 191 -11.00 23.33 -2.16
C GLN A 191 -10.37 23.73 -0.83
N TRP A 192 -9.18 23.21 -0.50
CA TRP A 192 -8.47 23.62 0.71
C TRP A 192 -7.50 24.78 0.50
N GLY A 193 -7.44 25.35 -0.71
CA GLY A 193 -6.60 26.51 -1.01
C GLY A 193 -5.11 26.18 -1.08
N ALA A 194 -4.75 25.01 -1.61
CA ALA A 194 -3.36 24.62 -1.81
C ALA A 194 -2.64 25.60 -2.73
N ARG A 195 -1.40 25.95 -2.37
CA ARG A 195 -0.48 26.59 -3.30
C ARG A 195 -0.12 25.62 -4.43
N ASN A 196 0.25 26.15 -5.59
CA ASN A 196 0.78 25.31 -6.67
C ASN A 196 2.10 24.66 -6.23
N GLN A 197 2.36 23.45 -6.69
CA GLN A 197 3.67 22.81 -6.57
C GLN A 197 4.76 23.66 -7.24
N VAL A 198 5.95 23.69 -6.65
CA VAL A 198 7.10 24.44 -7.18
C VAL A 198 7.78 23.69 -8.32
N CYS A 199 7.69 22.35 -8.32
CA CYS A 199 8.27 21.50 -9.36
C CYS A 199 7.31 20.38 -9.79
N ALA A 200 7.58 19.77 -10.95
CA ALA A 200 6.85 18.58 -11.39
C ALA A 200 7.20 17.38 -10.49
N PRO A 201 6.20 16.62 -9.98
CA PRO A 201 6.45 15.50 -9.09
C PRO A 201 7.05 14.31 -9.84
N ASP A 202 7.98 13.63 -9.20
CA ASP A 202 8.37 12.29 -9.63
C ASP A 202 7.28 11.28 -9.34
N VAL A 203 7.14 10.30 -10.23
CA VAL A 203 6.09 9.28 -10.17
C VAL A 203 6.74 7.90 -10.22
N ALA A 204 6.51 7.09 -9.18
CA ALA A 204 6.95 5.71 -9.16
C ALA A 204 6.15 4.87 -10.18
N SER A 205 6.75 3.80 -10.68
CA SER A 205 6.09 2.90 -11.63
C SER A 205 4.88 2.15 -11.04
N ARG A 206 4.85 1.99 -9.70
CA ARG A 206 3.76 1.37 -8.94
C ARG A 206 3.82 1.72 -7.46
N LEU A 207 2.73 1.49 -6.74
CA LEU A 207 2.74 1.40 -5.29
C LEU A 207 3.13 -0.03 -4.85
N GLU A 208 3.95 -0.09 -3.81
CA GLU A 208 4.31 -1.27 -3.03
C GLU A 208 3.62 -1.27 -1.67
N GLY A 209 3.23 -0.13 -1.13
CA GLY A 209 2.57 -0.07 0.17
C GLY A 209 2.17 1.35 0.58
N ALA A 210 1.83 1.52 1.85
CA ALA A 210 1.45 2.80 2.44
C ALA A 210 2.20 3.03 3.75
N VAL A 211 2.52 4.30 4.03
CA VAL A 211 3.11 4.73 5.29
C VAL A 211 2.14 5.65 6.00
N VAL A 212 1.79 5.31 7.23
CA VAL A 212 0.90 6.09 8.10
C VAL A 212 1.73 7.04 8.95
N HIS A 213 1.36 8.31 8.90
CA HIS A 213 2.01 9.41 9.61
C HIS A 213 1.04 10.12 10.56
N HIS A 214 1.58 10.96 11.42
CA HIS A 214 0.88 12.12 11.95
C HIS A 214 1.63 13.38 11.54
N THR A 215 1.01 14.56 11.62
CA THR A 215 1.74 15.82 11.38
C THR A 215 2.51 16.30 12.61
N ALA A 216 2.31 15.66 13.77
CA ALA A 216 2.86 16.04 15.07
C ALA A 216 2.43 17.45 15.58
N GLY A 217 1.63 18.18 14.81
CA GLY A 217 1.11 19.50 15.15
C GLY A 217 -0.09 19.47 16.12
N SER A 218 -0.74 20.63 16.27
CA SER A 218 -1.86 20.79 17.20
C SER A 218 -3.11 19.97 16.81
N ASN A 219 -3.84 19.49 17.82
CA ASN A 219 -5.20 18.94 17.68
C ASN A 219 -6.31 19.94 18.07
N SER A 220 -5.94 21.17 18.43
CA SER A 220 -6.84 22.17 19.02
C SER A 220 -7.81 22.83 18.04
N TYR A 221 -7.59 22.69 16.72
CA TYR A 221 -8.49 23.22 15.69
C TYR A 221 -9.94 22.73 15.91
N THR A 222 -10.92 23.64 15.85
CA THR A 222 -12.33 23.34 16.12
C THR A 222 -13.20 23.36 14.88
N THR A 223 -12.70 23.91 13.77
CA THR A 223 -13.40 23.96 12.48
C THR A 223 -12.57 23.34 11.36
N GLN A 224 -13.25 22.94 10.28
CA GLN A 224 -12.59 22.45 9.07
C GLN A 224 -11.75 23.53 8.38
N ALA A 225 -12.17 24.81 8.47
CA ALA A 225 -11.40 25.95 7.97
C ALA A 225 -10.03 26.06 8.66
N GLN A 226 -9.99 25.87 9.99
CA GLN A 226 -8.75 25.83 10.75
C GLN A 226 -7.88 24.62 10.40
N ALA A 227 -8.49 23.45 10.16
CA ALA A 227 -7.75 22.28 9.69
C ALA A 227 -7.09 22.54 8.33
N MET A 228 -7.83 23.13 7.39
CA MET A 228 -7.29 23.53 6.08
C MET A 228 -6.20 24.60 6.20
N GLN A 229 -6.36 25.56 7.12
CA GLN A 229 -5.32 26.56 7.39
C GLN A 229 -4.03 25.91 7.90
N GLN A 230 -4.13 24.98 8.86
CA GLN A 230 -2.97 24.26 9.37
C GLN A 230 -2.26 23.48 8.25
N ILE A 231 -3.02 22.84 7.34
CA ILE A 231 -2.45 22.16 6.16
C ILE A 231 -1.74 23.14 5.22
N ARG A 232 -2.29 24.35 5.01
CA ARG A 232 -1.62 25.41 4.22
C ARG A 232 -0.32 25.84 4.88
N ASN A 233 -0.30 26.00 6.20
CA ASN A 233 0.92 26.38 6.92
C ASN A 233 1.98 25.28 6.87
N ASP A 234 1.59 24.00 7.00
CA ASP A 234 2.49 22.87 6.82
C ASP A 234 3.03 22.82 5.37
N GLN A 235 2.20 23.11 4.36
CA GLN A 235 2.65 23.22 2.97
C GLN A 235 3.63 24.38 2.80
N ALA A 236 3.36 25.54 3.41
CA ALA A 236 4.23 26.70 3.35
C ALA A 236 5.59 26.45 3.99
N TYR A 237 5.60 25.84 5.19
CA TYR A 237 6.83 25.42 5.84
C TYR A 237 7.65 24.45 4.96
N HIS A 238 7.02 23.43 4.40
CA HIS A 238 7.71 22.46 3.55
C HIS A 238 8.33 23.09 2.29
N ILE A 239 7.64 24.03 1.66
CA ILE A 239 8.15 24.66 0.44
C ILE A 239 9.19 25.74 0.78
N ASP A 240 8.82 26.69 1.64
CA ASP A 240 9.58 27.94 1.81
C ASP A 240 10.77 27.76 2.76
N ALA A 241 10.60 26.93 3.80
CA ALA A 241 11.64 26.71 4.81
C ALA A 241 12.46 25.43 4.57
N ARG A 242 11.81 24.34 4.13
CA ARG A 242 12.48 23.05 3.88
C ARG A 242 12.94 22.89 2.43
N GLY A 243 12.48 23.74 1.51
CA GLY A 243 12.89 23.73 0.10
C GLY A 243 12.25 22.63 -0.76
N TRP A 244 11.21 21.97 -0.26
CA TRP A 244 10.52 20.90 -0.99
C TRP A 244 9.62 21.45 -2.08
N CYS A 245 9.29 20.62 -3.07
CA CYS A 245 8.41 21.04 -4.16
C CYS A 245 6.95 21.22 -3.76
N ASP A 246 6.53 20.58 -2.67
CA ASP A 246 5.15 20.58 -2.17
C ASP A 246 5.12 20.05 -0.74
N ILE A 247 3.94 19.97 -0.13
CA ILE A 247 3.74 19.24 1.13
C ILE A 247 4.26 17.79 1.02
N GLY A 248 4.91 17.26 2.06
CA GLY A 248 5.59 15.96 1.98
C GLY A 248 4.68 14.73 1.78
N TYR A 249 3.39 14.83 2.18
CA TYR A 249 2.44 13.72 2.22
C TYR A 249 1.52 13.65 0.99
N ASN A 250 1.16 12.45 0.54
CA ASN A 250 0.18 12.29 -0.55
C ASN A 250 -1.25 12.65 -0.11
N PHE A 251 -1.62 12.28 1.13
CA PHE A 251 -2.92 12.58 1.71
C PHE A 251 -2.81 12.99 3.17
N ILE A 252 -3.72 13.84 3.61
CA ILE A 252 -3.85 14.25 5.01
C ILE A 252 -5.28 13.94 5.47
N VAL A 253 -5.45 13.48 6.71
CA VAL A 253 -6.76 13.16 7.30
C VAL A 253 -6.93 13.89 8.62
N ASP A 254 -8.00 14.67 8.75
CA ASP A 254 -8.32 15.37 10.01
C ASP A 254 -9.06 14.48 11.03
N LYS A 255 -9.24 14.99 12.26
CA LYS A 255 -9.90 14.25 13.35
C LYS A 255 -11.37 13.92 13.12
N TRP A 256 -12.02 14.53 12.12
CA TRP A 256 -13.38 14.21 11.70
C TRP A 256 -13.41 13.17 10.58
N GLY A 257 -12.24 12.77 10.06
CA GLY A 257 -12.12 11.82 8.96
C GLY A 257 -12.21 12.47 7.59
N THR A 258 -12.12 13.79 7.47
CA THR A 258 -12.02 14.43 6.15
C THR A 258 -10.66 14.12 5.54
N ILE A 259 -10.64 13.66 4.29
CA ILE A 259 -9.42 13.37 3.53
C ILE A 259 -9.11 14.58 2.64
N TYR A 260 -7.88 15.07 2.67
CA TYR A 260 -7.37 16.14 1.82
C TYR A 260 -6.33 15.57 0.85
N GLU A 261 -6.40 15.97 -0.42
CA GLU A 261 -5.31 15.71 -1.36
C GLU A 261 -4.10 16.55 -0.95
N GLY A 262 -3.02 15.89 -0.53
CA GLY A 262 -1.72 16.51 -0.27
C GLY A 262 -1.02 16.76 -1.60
N ARG A 263 0.10 16.08 -1.88
CA ARG A 263 0.84 16.24 -3.15
C ARG A 263 -0.06 16.14 -4.37
N ALA A 264 0.10 17.09 -5.30
CA ALA A 264 -0.68 17.12 -6.53
C ALA A 264 -0.58 15.82 -7.32
N ASN A 265 -1.69 15.41 -7.94
CA ASN A 265 -1.85 14.18 -8.73
C ASN A 265 -1.85 12.88 -7.91
N SER A 266 -1.83 12.93 -6.57
CA SER A 266 -1.86 11.73 -5.71
C SER A 266 -3.13 10.89 -5.89
N LEU A 267 -4.22 11.49 -6.37
CA LEU A 267 -5.46 10.78 -6.72
C LEU A 267 -5.30 9.84 -7.91
N THR A 268 -4.42 10.16 -8.86
CA THR A 268 -4.33 9.43 -10.14
C THR A 268 -3.01 8.72 -10.34
N GLN A 269 -1.96 9.11 -9.62
CA GLN A 269 -0.58 8.64 -9.84
C GLN A 269 0.08 8.15 -8.54
N ALA A 270 1.17 7.38 -8.68
CA ALA A 270 2.01 6.95 -7.56
C ALA A 270 3.09 8.02 -7.30
N VAL A 271 2.64 9.21 -6.95
CA VAL A 271 3.50 10.38 -6.70
C VAL A 271 4.45 10.09 -5.54
N ILE A 272 5.75 10.27 -5.77
CA ILE A 272 6.78 10.11 -4.75
C ILE A 272 6.71 11.31 -3.80
N GLY A 273 6.65 11.04 -2.49
CA GLY A 273 6.60 12.06 -1.45
C GLY A 273 7.96 12.43 -0.85
N VAL A 274 7.91 13.21 0.22
CA VAL A 274 9.05 13.50 1.12
C VAL A 274 8.57 13.29 2.55
N HIS A 275 8.10 12.08 2.85
CA HIS A 275 7.43 11.77 4.11
C HIS A 275 8.13 10.68 4.91
N ALA A 276 8.87 9.78 4.28
CA ALA A 276 9.56 8.68 4.94
C ALA A 276 10.84 8.31 4.21
N THR A 277 11.99 8.73 4.74
CA THR A 277 13.29 8.36 4.20
C THR A 277 13.41 6.83 4.12
N ASN A 278 13.92 6.33 2.99
CA ASN A 278 13.94 4.90 2.62
C ASN A 278 12.57 4.26 2.30
N ALA A 279 11.49 5.04 2.26
CA ALA A 279 10.16 4.57 1.92
C ALA A 279 9.30 5.61 1.17
N ASN A 280 9.87 6.68 0.61
CA ASN A 280 9.12 7.60 -0.24
C ASN A 280 8.74 6.92 -1.56
N THR A 281 9.74 6.44 -2.32
CA THR A 281 9.49 5.75 -3.60
C THR A 281 8.65 4.48 -3.39
N GLY A 282 7.58 4.38 -4.17
CA GLY A 282 6.70 3.22 -4.19
C GLY A 282 5.75 3.14 -3.00
N THR A 283 5.55 4.21 -2.23
CA THR A 283 4.52 4.21 -1.19
C THR A 283 3.57 5.39 -1.30
N VAL A 284 2.41 5.26 -0.68
CA VAL A 284 1.50 6.39 -0.43
C VAL A 284 1.59 6.80 1.03
N GLY A 285 2.05 8.03 1.28
CA GLY A 285 2.09 8.65 2.60
C GLY A 285 0.74 9.25 2.99
N VAL A 286 0.16 8.79 4.09
CA VAL A 286 -1.11 9.30 4.64
C VAL A 286 -0.88 9.83 6.05
N SER A 287 -1.01 11.14 6.24
CA SER A 287 -0.75 11.80 7.52
C SER A 287 -2.03 12.17 8.26
N MET A 288 -2.10 11.81 9.53
CA MET A 288 -3.17 12.23 10.43
C MET A 288 -2.85 13.63 10.99
N LEU A 289 -3.69 14.62 10.70
CA LEU A 289 -3.49 16.00 11.15
C LEU A 289 -3.60 16.08 12.68
N GLY A 290 -2.48 16.41 13.34
CA GLY A 290 -2.33 16.55 14.78
C GLY A 290 -1.26 15.63 15.40
N ASN A 291 -1.21 15.57 16.73
CA ASN A 291 -0.25 14.80 17.50
C ASN A 291 -0.91 13.59 18.19
N TYR A 292 -0.83 12.44 17.52
CA TYR A 292 -1.34 11.17 18.04
C TYR A 292 -0.37 10.38 18.92
N ASP A 293 0.69 11.03 19.43
CA ASP A 293 1.46 10.48 20.55
C ASP A 293 0.84 10.88 21.90
N THR A 294 0.25 12.07 21.97
CA THR A 294 -0.37 12.62 23.19
C THR A 294 -1.90 12.50 23.17
N VAL A 295 -2.52 12.57 22.00
CA VAL A 295 -3.98 12.52 21.83
C VAL A 295 -4.42 11.19 21.18
N PRO A 296 -5.47 10.50 21.67
CA PRO A 296 -6.03 9.33 21.00
C PRO A 296 -6.59 9.66 19.60
N THR A 297 -6.43 8.73 18.66
CA THR A 297 -7.06 8.80 17.32
C THR A 297 -8.57 8.63 17.40
N THR A 298 -9.32 9.30 16.51
CA THR A 298 -10.78 9.10 16.40
C THR A 298 -11.12 7.93 15.47
N PRO A 299 -12.26 7.24 15.68
CA PRO A 299 -12.70 6.19 14.76
C PRO A 299 -12.90 6.67 13.32
N ALA A 300 -13.42 7.88 13.13
CA ALA A 300 -13.66 8.45 11.80
C ALA A 300 -12.35 8.70 11.03
N MET A 301 -11.33 9.20 11.72
CA MET A 301 -9.98 9.33 11.15
C MET A 301 -9.42 7.98 10.71
N ILE A 302 -9.45 6.98 11.59
CA ILE A 302 -8.89 5.64 11.29
C ILE A 302 -9.62 4.97 10.13
N GLU A 303 -10.95 5.13 10.08
CA GLU A 303 -11.78 4.68 8.95
C GLU A 303 -11.32 5.35 7.63
N SER A 304 -11.17 6.66 7.61
CA SER A 304 -10.76 7.40 6.42
C SER A 304 -9.33 7.11 5.98
N VAL A 305 -8.38 6.96 6.91
CA VAL A 305 -7.01 6.53 6.64
C VAL A 305 -7.01 5.14 5.99
N GLY A 306 -7.74 4.18 6.57
CA GLY A 306 -7.89 2.85 5.99
C GLY A 306 -8.51 2.89 4.59
N ARG A 307 -9.55 3.71 4.40
CA ARG A 307 -10.26 3.83 3.12
C ARG A 307 -9.38 4.37 2.00
N ILE A 308 -8.67 5.47 2.22
CA ILE A 308 -7.82 6.05 1.17
C ILE A 308 -6.65 5.13 0.84
N ILE A 309 -6.05 4.48 1.86
CA ILE A 309 -4.98 3.48 1.65
C ILE A 309 -5.50 2.30 0.83
N GLY A 310 -6.65 1.73 1.21
CA GLY A 310 -7.27 0.61 0.49
C GLY A 310 -7.56 0.95 -0.97
N TRP A 311 -8.15 2.11 -1.22
CA TRP A 311 -8.45 2.60 -2.56
C TRP A 311 -7.18 2.77 -3.41
N ARG A 312 -6.14 3.41 -2.87
CA ARG A 312 -4.86 3.59 -3.60
C ARG A 312 -4.17 2.27 -3.85
N LEU A 313 -3.99 1.41 -2.85
CA LEU A 313 -3.29 0.15 -3.01
C LEU A 313 -3.98 -0.81 -3.98
N ALA A 314 -5.31 -0.82 -3.98
CA ALA A 314 -6.09 -1.64 -4.89
C ALA A 314 -5.96 -1.19 -6.37
N ALA A 315 -5.76 0.12 -6.64
CA ALA A 315 -5.45 0.60 -7.99
C ALA A 315 -4.16 0.00 -8.58
N TYR A 316 -3.26 -0.51 -7.72
CA TYR A 316 -2.02 -1.20 -8.10
C TYR A 316 -2.03 -2.70 -7.76
N GLY A 317 -3.19 -3.25 -7.37
CA GLY A 317 -3.36 -4.66 -7.06
C GLY A 317 -2.63 -5.15 -5.79
N VAL A 318 -2.24 -4.24 -4.90
CA VAL A 318 -1.52 -4.53 -3.65
C VAL A 318 -2.50 -4.93 -2.55
N ASN A 319 -2.28 -6.07 -1.89
CA ASN A 319 -3.08 -6.54 -0.76
C ASN A 319 -2.64 -5.83 0.55
N PRO A 320 -3.50 -5.02 1.20
CA PRO A 320 -3.14 -4.30 2.43
C PRO A 320 -2.82 -5.20 3.64
N LEU A 321 -3.34 -6.44 3.66
CA LEU A 321 -3.03 -7.43 4.70
C LEU A 321 -1.70 -8.17 4.47
N GLY A 322 -1.11 -8.01 3.28
CA GLY A 322 0.11 -8.71 2.90
C GLY A 322 1.38 -8.06 3.46
N ALA A 323 2.52 -8.62 3.05
CA ALA A 323 3.85 -8.07 3.24
C ALA A 323 4.62 -8.11 1.91
N GLY A 324 5.74 -7.41 1.83
CA GLY A 324 6.63 -7.45 0.68
C GLY A 324 7.86 -6.57 0.81
N THR A 325 8.72 -6.68 -0.20
CA THR A 325 9.96 -5.91 -0.29
C THR A 325 9.68 -4.53 -0.86
N TYR A 326 10.10 -3.49 -0.13
CA TYR A 326 10.09 -2.10 -0.57
C TYR A 326 11.34 -1.78 -1.38
N PRO A 327 11.40 -0.67 -2.15
CA PRO A 327 12.58 -0.28 -2.91
C PRO A 327 13.87 -0.16 -2.08
N SER A 328 13.75 0.13 -0.79
CA SER A 328 14.87 0.09 0.17
C SER A 328 15.42 -1.30 0.49
N GLY A 329 14.78 -2.36 0.02
CA GLY A 329 15.14 -3.75 0.30
C GLY A 329 14.52 -4.33 1.58
N LEU A 330 13.85 -3.51 2.40
CA LEU A 330 13.18 -3.96 3.61
C LEU A 330 11.93 -4.79 3.29
N TYR A 331 11.76 -5.93 3.97
CA TYR A 331 10.55 -6.77 3.88
C TYR A 331 9.62 -6.46 5.05
N LEU A 332 8.50 -5.78 4.76
CA LEU A 332 7.57 -5.25 5.77
C LEU A 332 6.11 -5.50 5.36
N PRO A 333 5.14 -5.39 6.30
CA PRO A 333 3.71 -5.31 5.96
C PRO A 333 3.43 -4.24 4.90
N ARG A 334 2.35 -4.37 4.11
CA ARG A 334 2.02 -3.42 3.03
C ARG A 334 1.46 -2.08 3.54
N VAL A 335 1.05 -2.02 4.80
CA VAL A 335 0.71 -0.78 5.50
C VAL A 335 1.52 -0.73 6.77
N ILE A 336 2.36 0.29 6.90
CA ILE A 336 3.32 0.48 7.99
C ILE A 336 3.14 1.85 8.63
N GLY A 337 3.66 2.03 9.84
CA GLY A 337 3.84 3.35 10.44
C GLY A 337 5.21 3.91 10.05
N HIS A 338 5.37 5.24 10.10
CA HIS A 338 6.66 5.87 9.83
C HIS A 338 7.81 5.29 10.69
N ARG A 339 7.53 5.02 11.97
CA ARG A 339 8.42 4.33 12.92
C ARG A 339 8.99 2.99 12.44
N ASP A 340 8.35 2.31 11.49
CA ASP A 340 8.84 1.03 10.99
C ASP A 340 10.04 1.16 10.04
N VAL A 341 10.30 2.37 9.53
CA VAL A 341 11.36 2.66 8.55
C VAL A 341 12.34 3.75 9.00
N ALA A 342 12.03 4.43 10.10
CA ALA A 342 12.81 5.58 10.56
C ALA A 342 12.77 5.74 12.11
N GLN A 343 13.74 6.47 12.68
CA GLN A 343 13.87 6.66 14.14
C GLN A 343 12.99 7.82 14.61
N THR A 344 11.68 7.57 14.71
CA THR A 344 10.69 8.62 14.98
C THR A 344 9.54 8.13 15.89
N ALA A 345 8.92 9.07 16.60
CA ALA A 345 7.68 8.80 17.34
C ALA A 345 6.47 8.66 16.39
N CYS A 346 6.53 9.19 15.16
CA CYS A 346 5.46 9.16 14.16
C CYS A 346 5.04 7.72 13.79
N PRO A 347 3.74 7.37 13.69
CA PRO A 347 2.53 8.21 13.73
C PRO A 347 1.96 8.46 15.14
N GLY A 348 2.81 8.42 16.17
CA GLY A 348 2.44 8.50 17.58
C GLY A 348 1.93 7.17 18.14
N ARG A 349 2.03 6.97 19.45
CA ARG A 349 1.64 5.71 20.11
C ARG A 349 0.19 5.30 19.85
N TYR A 350 -0.74 6.25 19.77
CA TYR A 350 -2.15 5.95 19.51
C TYR A 350 -2.40 5.62 18.04
N GLY A 351 -1.73 6.34 17.12
CA GLY A 351 -1.78 6.03 15.69
C GLY A 351 -1.16 4.67 15.36
N TYR A 352 0.01 4.38 15.93
CA TYR A 352 0.74 3.13 15.67
C TYR A 352 -0.05 1.90 16.15
N ALA A 353 -0.75 2.01 17.29
CA ALA A 353 -1.63 0.96 17.78
C ALA A 353 -2.78 0.61 16.83
N GLN A 354 -3.14 1.50 15.90
CA GLN A 354 -4.25 1.30 14.94
C GLN A 354 -3.82 0.66 13.62
N LEU A 355 -2.53 0.40 13.39
CA LEU A 355 -2.05 -0.16 12.11
C LEU A 355 -2.75 -1.48 11.73
N GLY A 356 -3.08 -2.33 12.71
CA GLY A 356 -3.88 -3.54 12.48
C GLY A 356 -5.29 -3.22 11.95
N THR A 357 -5.99 -2.31 12.63
CA THR A 357 -7.32 -1.82 12.23
C THR A 357 -7.31 -1.20 10.84
N ILE A 358 -6.33 -0.33 10.57
CA ILE A 358 -6.16 0.35 9.28
C ILE A 358 -5.97 -0.69 8.16
N ARG A 359 -5.13 -1.72 8.36
CA ARG A 359 -4.95 -2.82 7.38
C ARG A 359 -6.27 -3.54 7.10
N THR A 360 -7.06 -3.82 8.13
CA THR A 360 -8.38 -4.45 7.97
C THR A 360 -9.33 -3.57 7.16
N ILE A 361 -9.45 -2.28 7.49
CA ILE A 361 -10.31 -1.34 6.75
C ILE A 361 -9.82 -1.22 5.30
N ALA A 362 -8.52 -1.05 5.09
CA ALA A 362 -7.94 -0.95 3.76
C ALA A 362 -8.23 -2.19 2.90
N SER A 363 -8.21 -3.38 3.49
CA SER A 363 -8.48 -4.64 2.77
C SER A 363 -9.89 -4.73 2.17
N VAL A 364 -10.85 -3.99 2.73
CA VAL A 364 -12.25 -3.95 2.28
C VAL A 364 -12.63 -2.64 1.58
N SER A 365 -11.68 -1.70 1.43
CA SER A 365 -11.92 -0.34 0.90
C SER A 365 -11.31 -0.07 -0.48
N GLY A 366 -10.74 -1.08 -1.14
CA GLY A 366 -10.43 -0.97 -2.57
C GLY A 366 -11.70 -0.75 -3.41
N PRO A 367 -11.62 -0.21 -4.64
CA PRO A 367 -12.74 -0.30 -5.56
C PRO A 367 -13.18 -1.76 -5.61
N ALA A 368 -14.47 -2.00 -5.36
CA ALA A 368 -15.01 -3.35 -5.39
C ALA A 368 -14.58 -4.00 -6.70
N MET A 369 -14.02 -5.21 -6.64
CA MET A 369 -13.71 -5.97 -7.84
C MET A 369 -14.96 -5.96 -8.71
N PRO A 370 -14.92 -5.42 -9.95
CA PRO A 370 -16.09 -5.38 -10.80
C PRO A 370 -16.72 -6.78 -10.88
N LEU A 371 -18.04 -6.87 -10.82
CA LEU A 371 -18.72 -8.18 -10.86
C LEU A 371 -18.32 -8.97 -12.12
N ALA A 372 -18.05 -8.28 -13.23
CA ALA A 372 -17.52 -8.88 -14.45
C ALA A 372 -16.16 -9.56 -14.21
N ASP A 373 -15.22 -8.88 -13.55
CA ASP A 373 -13.89 -9.39 -13.23
C ASP A 373 -13.96 -10.55 -12.24
N ALA A 374 -14.79 -10.42 -11.20
CA ALA A 374 -15.03 -11.48 -10.23
C ALA A 374 -15.60 -12.75 -10.91
N ARG A 375 -16.51 -12.58 -11.87
CA ARG A 375 -17.04 -13.69 -12.69
C ARG A 375 -15.97 -14.30 -13.60
N ALA A 376 -15.15 -13.47 -14.24
CA ALA A 376 -14.05 -13.92 -15.10
C ALA A 376 -13.01 -14.73 -14.31
N ILE A 377 -12.58 -14.24 -13.15
CA ILE A 377 -11.64 -14.92 -12.25
C ILE A 377 -12.23 -16.24 -11.75
N THR A 378 -13.49 -16.25 -11.30
CA THR A 378 -14.17 -17.49 -10.88
C THR A 378 -14.18 -18.51 -12.02
N SER A 379 -14.54 -18.07 -13.23
CA SER A 379 -14.61 -18.94 -14.40
C SER A 379 -13.25 -19.55 -14.75
N LYS A 380 -12.18 -18.74 -14.72
CA LYS A 380 -10.82 -19.22 -14.95
C LYS A 380 -10.37 -20.21 -13.86
N LEU A 381 -10.67 -19.93 -12.59
CA LEU A 381 -10.35 -20.85 -11.48
C LEU A 381 -11.01 -22.22 -11.63
N TYR A 382 -12.29 -22.27 -12.00
CA TYR A 382 -12.98 -23.54 -12.28
C TYR A 382 -12.34 -24.27 -13.46
N GLN A 383 -12.02 -23.56 -14.54
CA GLN A 383 -11.38 -24.16 -15.70
C GLN A 383 -10.00 -24.74 -15.35
N ASP A 384 -9.15 -23.99 -14.65
CA ASP A 384 -7.76 -24.38 -14.39
C ASP A 384 -7.63 -25.41 -13.25
N MET A 385 -8.51 -25.35 -12.25
CA MET A 385 -8.45 -26.25 -11.09
C MET A 385 -9.33 -27.49 -11.25
N LEU A 386 -10.51 -27.36 -11.86
CA LEU A 386 -11.49 -28.44 -11.97
C LEU A 386 -11.62 -28.99 -13.40
N GLY A 387 -11.12 -28.28 -14.40
CA GLY A 387 -11.16 -28.74 -15.80
C GLY A 387 -12.53 -28.60 -16.46
N ARG A 388 -13.44 -27.80 -15.88
CA ARG A 388 -14.80 -27.58 -16.41
C ARG A 388 -15.24 -26.13 -16.28
N PRO A 389 -16.29 -25.71 -17.02
CA PRO A 389 -16.96 -24.44 -16.79
C PRO A 389 -17.58 -24.37 -15.38
N VAL A 390 -17.56 -23.17 -14.81
CA VAL A 390 -18.26 -22.83 -13.57
C VAL A 390 -19.77 -22.94 -13.78
N ASP A 391 -20.47 -23.52 -12.81
CA ASP A 391 -21.94 -23.56 -12.78
C ASP A 391 -22.53 -22.26 -12.22
N GLN A 392 -23.82 -22.01 -12.49
CA GLN A 392 -24.45 -20.74 -12.12
C GLN A 392 -24.45 -20.48 -10.60
N GLY A 393 -24.51 -21.53 -9.77
CA GLY A 393 -24.49 -21.43 -8.32
C GLY A 393 -23.11 -21.01 -7.81
N GLY A 394 -22.06 -21.70 -8.29
CA GLY A 394 -20.67 -21.35 -8.00
C GLY A 394 -20.31 -19.94 -8.51
N LEU A 395 -20.72 -19.59 -9.73
CA LEU A 395 -20.45 -18.28 -10.32
C LEU A 395 -21.07 -17.17 -9.49
N THR A 396 -22.34 -17.33 -9.10
CA THR A 396 -23.05 -16.34 -8.26
C THR A 396 -22.40 -16.19 -6.89
N SER A 397 -22.14 -17.31 -6.21
CA SER A 397 -21.68 -17.29 -4.82
C SER A 397 -20.24 -16.77 -4.70
N TRP A 398 -19.33 -17.27 -5.51
CA TRP A 398 -17.91 -16.86 -5.45
C TRP A 398 -17.70 -15.44 -5.96
N SER A 399 -18.39 -15.04 -7.04
CA SER A 399 -18.25 -13.67 -7.54
C SER A 399 -18.84 -12.65 -6.54
N ALA A 400 -19.97 -12.95 -5.90
CA ALA A 400 -20.52 -12.11 -4.83
C ALA A 400 -19.56 -12.02 -3.63
N ALA A 401 -18.94 -13.14 -3.22
CA ALA A 401 -17.95 -13.14 -2.16
C ALA A 401 -16.71 -12.29 -2.50
N MET A 402 -16.22 -12.36 -3.74
CA MET A 402 -15.08 -11.54 -4.18
C MET A 402 -15.42 -10.04 -4.32
N VAL A 403 -16.63 -9.72 -4.79
CA VAL A 403 -17.17 -8.35 -4.75
C VAL A 403 -17.23 -7.85 -3.30
N GLY A 404 -17.55 -8.74 -2.35
CA GLY A 404 -17.55 -8.47 -0.90
C GLY A 404 -16.17 -8.48 -0.21
N GLY A 405 -15.06 -8.52 -0.98
CA GLY A 405 -13.70 -8.41 -0.45
C GLY A 405 -12.94 -9.74 -0.27
N MET A 406 -13.54 -10.89 -0.63
CA MET A 406 -12.82 -12.16 -0.66
C MET A 406 -11.72 -12.15 -1.73
N ALA A 407 -10.51 -12.58 -1.38
CA ALA A 407 -9.41 -12.70 -2.34
C ALA A 407 -9.57 -13.91 -3.26
N PRO A 408 -9.12 -13.86 -4.53
CA PRO A 408 -9.14 -15.02 -5.43
C PRO A 408 -8.43 -16.27 -4.86
N ALA A 409 -7.37 -16.09 -4.08
CA ALA A 409 -6.67 -17.19 -3.40
C ALA A 409 -7.57 -17.92 -2.38
N GLN A 410 -8.53 -17.23 -1.76
CA GLN A 410 -9.50 -17.85 -0.85
C GLN A 410 -10.53 -18.68 -1.63
N VAL A 411 -10.97 -18.21 -2.81
CA VAL A 411 -11.80 -19.01 -3.73
C VAL A 411 -11.06 -20.27 -4.16
N ALA A 412 -9.79 -20.14 -4.58
CA ALA A 412 -8.95 -21.27 -4.95
C ALA A 412 -8.76 -22.26 -3.78
N THR A 413 -8.61 -21.78 -2.55
CA THR A 413 -8.53 -22.62 -1.35
C THR A 413 -9.83 -23.39 -1.15
N GLY A 414 -10.99 -22.72 -1.24
CA GLY A 414 -12.30 -23.37 -1.14
C GLY A 414 -12.52 -24.45 -2.20
N LEU A 415 -12.07 -24.19 -3.44
CA LEU A 415 -12.07 -25.21 -4.50
C LEU A 415 -11.13 -26.37 -4.17
N ALA A 416 -9.89 -26.09 -3.73
CA ALA A 416 -8.90 -27.12 -3.44
C ALA A 416 -9.29 -28.07 -2.30
N THR A 417 -10.17 -27.64 -1.40
CA THR A 417 -10.72 -28.47 -0.30
C THR A 417 -12.02 -29.19 -0.66
N SER A 418 -12.50 -29.05 -1.89
CA SER A 418 -13.77 -29.67 -2.33
C SER A 418 -13.59 -31.13 -2.75
N ALA A 419 -14.66 -31.92 -2.61
CA ALA A 419 -14.71 -33.30 -3.12
C ALA A 419 -14.49 -33.35 -4.64
N GLU A 420 -14.93 -32.32 -5.35
CA GLU A 420 -14.75 -32.21 -6.78
C GLU A 420 -13.27 -32.05 -7.17
N TYR A 421 -12.54 -31.18 -6.47
CA TYR A 421 -11.11 -31.04 -6.70
C TYR A 421 -10.36 -32.33 -6.34
N ALA A 422 -10.72 -32.99 -5.24
CA ALA A 422 -10.15 -34.27 -4.86
C ALA A 422 -10.36 -35.32 -5.97
N TYR A 423 -11.57 -35.44 -6.50
CA TYR A 423 -11.90 -36.34 -7.61
C TYR A 423 -11.07 -36.01 -8.87
N ALA A 424 -11.04 -34.75 -9.28
CA ALA A 424 -10.28 -34.30 -10.46
C ALA A 424 -8.77 -34.47 -10.29
N ALA A 425 -8.25 -34.31 -9.07
CA ALA A 425 -6.84 -34.56 -8.76
C ALA A 425 -6.49 -36.05 -8.89
N VAL A 426 -7.37 -36.96 -8.44
CA VAL A 426 -7.18 -38.41 -8.59
C VAL A 426 -7.20 -38.82 -10.06
N ASP A 427 -8.20 -38.38 -10.83
CA ASP A 427 -8.29 -38.71 -12.26
C ASP A 427 -7.06 -38.23 -13.03
N ARG A 428 -6.61 -36.98 -12.80
CA ARG A 428 -5.35 -36.47 -13.39
C ARG A 428 -4.14 -37.29 -12.95
N ALA A 429 -4.00 -37.62 -11.67
CA ALA A 429 -2.85 -38.39 -11.20
C ALA A 429 -2.75 -39.77 -11.89
N TYR A 430 -3.87 -40.47 -12.07
CA TYR A 430 -3.91 -41.75 -12.80
C TYR A 430 -3.55 -41.59 -14.28
N ARG A 431 -4.06 -40.57 -14.96
CA ARG A 431 -3.76 -40.33 -16.38
C ARG A 431 -2.31 -39.91 -16.59
N ASP A 432 -1.80 -39.01 -15.75
CA ASP A 432 -0.45 -38.46 -15.86
C ASP A 432 0.61 -39.54 -15.57
N VAL A 433 0.35 -40.39 -14.56
CA VAL A 433 1.32 -41.39 -14.08
C VAL A 433 1.14 -42.74 -14.80
N LEU A 434 -0.08 -43.27 -14.86
CA LEU A 434 -0.35 -44.62 -15.38
C LEU A 434 -0.87 -44.63 -16.83
N GLY A 435 -1.22 -43.46 -17.40
CA GLY A 435 -1.72 -43.38 -18.78
C GLY A 435 -3.16 -43.87 -18.96
N ARG A 436 -3.92 -44.05 -17.87
CA ARG A 436 -5.32 -44.52 -17.90
C ARG A 436 -6.19 -43.80 -16.86
N ALA A 437 -7.50 -43.94 -16.99
CA ALA A 437 -8.43 -43.50 -15.94
C ALA A 437 -8.38 -44.45 -14.72
N PRO A 438 -8.68 -43.95 -13.50
CA PRO A 438 -8.90 -44.80 -12.34
C PRO A 438 -10.17 -45.64 -12.51
N ASP A 439 -10.18 -46.83 -11.91
CA ASP A 439 -11.42 -47.62 -11.80
C ASP A 439 -12.36 -47.03 -10.73
N PRO A 440 -13.65 -47.42 -10.69
CA PRO A 440 -14.61 -46.86 -9.74
C PRO A 440 -14.22 -47.01 -8.27
N THR A 441 -13.54 -48.09 -7.90
CA THR A 441 -13.11 -48.32 -6.50
C THR A 441 -11.91 -47.45 -6.17
N GLY A 442 -10.94 -47.36 -7.09
CA GLY A 442 -9.76 -46.52 -6.96
C GLY A 442 -10.13 -45.06 -6.78
N ILE A 443 -10.98 -44.50 -7.65
CA ILE A 443 -11.34 -43.09 -7.55
C ILE A 443 -12.13 -42.76 -6.28
N ALA A 444 -13.05 -43.63 -5.86
CA ALA A 444 -13.79 -43.44 -4.61
C ALA A 444 -12.86 -43.47 -3.38
N THR A 445 -11.95 -44.45 -3.33
CA THR A 445 -11.02 -44.64 -2.21
C THR A 445 -10.07 -43.45 -2.06
N TRP A 446 -9.43 -43.02 -3.15
CA TRP A 446 -8.46 -41.94 -3.09
C TRP A 446 -9.10 -40.58 -2.89
N THR A 447 -10.30 -40.35 -3.45
CA THR A 447 -11.05 -39.10 -3.22
C THR A 447 -11.38 -38.97 -1.73
N ALA A 448 -11.88 -40.03 -1.09
CA ALA A 448 -12.15 -40.03 0.35
C ALA A 448 -10.86 -39.84 1.17
N ALA A 449 -9.75 -40.48 0.78
CA ALA A 449 -8.47 -40.31 1.46
C ALA A 449 -7.95 -38.86 1.42
N ILE A 450 -8.17 -38.15 0.31
CA ILE A 450 -7.81 -36.74 0.18
C ILE A 450 -8.74 -35.87 1.03
N MET A 451 -10.04 -36.11 0.99
CA MET A 451 -11.04 -35.35 1.75
C MET A 451 -10.83 -35.47 3.27
N ASP A 452 -10.46 -36.66 3.76
CA ASP A 452 -10.21 -36.91 5.18
C ASP A 452 -8.81 -36.47 5.65
N GLY A 453 -7.99 -35.89 4.77
CA GLY A 453 -6.61 -35.48 5.07
C GLY A 453 -5.63 -36.63 5.27
N ARG A 454 -6.03 -37.88 4.96
CA ARG A 454 -5.17 -39.08 5.05
C ARG A 454 -4.16 -39.17 3.90
N MET A 455 -4.40 -38.45 2.80
CA MET A 455 -3.56 -38.42 1.61
C MET A 455 -3.54 -37.01 1.04
N ARG A 456 -2.37 -36.45 0.71
CA ARG A 456 -2.31 -35.21 -0.07
C ARG A 456 -2.41 -35.54 -1.56
N SER A 457 -2.97 -34.64 -2.36
CA SER A 457 -3.09 -34.85 -3.81
C SER A 457 -1.73 -35.06 -4.50
N GLU A 458 -0.68 -34.40 -4.02
CA GLU A 458 0.70 -34.60 -4.48
C GLU A 458 1.29 -35.97 -4.07
N ASP A 459 0.96 -36.46 -2.88
CA ASP A 459 1.46 -37.75 -2.37
C ASP A 459 0.87 -38.94 -3.11
N LEU A 460 -0.35 -38.79 -3.65
CA LEU A 460 -0.96 -39.81 -4.51
C LEU A 460 -0.10 -40.08 -5.75
N ARG A 461 0.51 -39.04 -6.34
CA ARG A 461 1.40 -39.22 -7.50
C ARG A 461 2.64 -40.03 -7.13
N ILE A 462 3.26 -39.71 -6.00
CA ILE A 462 4.40 -40.47 -5.45
C ILE A 462 4.00 -41.95 -5.26
N TRP A 463 2.83 -42.20 -4.69
CA TRP A 463 2.31 -43.54 -4.47
C TRP A 463 2.12 -44.30 -5.80
N LEU A 464 1.53 -43.66 -6.81
CA LEU A 464 1.30 -44.26 -8.13
C LEU A 464 2.62 -44.58 -8.85
N PHE A 465 3.60 -43.67 -8.83
CA PHE A 465 4.95 -43.93 -9.38
C PHE A 465 5.66 -45.08 -8.65
N GLY A 466 5.38 -45.27 -7.36
CA GLY A 466 5.92 -46.37 -6.56
C GLY A 466 5.19 -47.71 -6.74
N SER A 467 4.08 -47.73 -7.48
CA SER A 467 3.20 -48.91 -7.59
C SER A 467 3.82 -50.04 -8.43
N VAL A 468 3.34 -51.26 -8.20
CA VAL A 468 3.66 -52.42 -9.06
C VAL A 468 3.17 -52.18 -10.49
N GLU A 469 2.04 -51.50 -10.65
CA GLU A 469 1.49 -51.19 -11.96
C GLU A 469 2.42 -50.28 -12.78
N TYR A 470 2.90 -49.18 -12.18
CA TYR A 470 3.83 -48.29 -12.86
C TYR A 470 5.16 -49.02 -13.20
N PHE A 471 5.65 -49.88 -12.31
CA PHE A 471 6.82 -50.72 -12.59
C PHE A 471 6.59 -51.66 -13.79
N ASN A 472 5.38 -52.22 -13.91
CA ASN A 472 5.02 -53.12 -15.00
C ASN A 472 4.98 -52.39 -16.35
N ILE A 473 4.33 -51.22 -16.42
CA ILE A 473 4.29 -50.42 -17.66
C ILE A 473 5.66 -49.82 -18.02
N SER A 474 6.57 -49.73 -17.05
CA SER A 474 7.95 -49.25 -17.26
C SER A 474 8.91 -50.36 -17.69
N GLY A 475 8.43 -51.56 -18.03
CA GLY A 475 9.26 -52.62 -18.61
C GLY A 475 9.86 -53.61 -17.61
N GLN A 476 9.36 -53.62 -16.36
CA GLN A 476 9.56 -54.69 -15.36
C GLN A 476 11.02 -54.97 -14.94
N THR A 477 11.93 -54.04 -15.18
CA THR A 477 13.31 -54.09 -14.66
C THR A 477 13.63 -52.79 -13.94
N ASN A 478 14.52 -52.86 -12.94
CA ASN A 478 14.92 -51.67 -12.19
C ASN A 478 15.54 -50.60 -13.11
N ASP A 479 16.36 -51.00 -14.08
CA ASP A 479 17.00 -50.09 -15.04
C ASP A 479 15.97 -49.35 -15.89
N ARG A 480 14.97 -50.07 -16.44
CA ARG A 480 13.93 -49.44 -17.26
C ARG A 480 12.96 -48.62 -16.42
N TYR A 481 12.66 -49.05 -15.21
CA TYR A 481 11.88 -48.28 -14.24
C TYR A 481 12.55 -46.93 -13.92
N VAL A 482 13.85 -46.93 -13.60
CA VAL A 482 14.63 -45.71 -13.38
C VAL A 482 14.62 -44.83 -14.63
N ALA A 483 14.87 -45.41 -15.82
CA ALA A 483 14.84 -44.64 -17.07
C ALA A 483 13.46 -43.99 -17.33
N ALA A 484 12.37 -44.68 -16.99
CA ALA A 484 11.02 -44.15 -17.08
C ALA A 484 10.78 -43.00 -16.10
N LEU A 485 11.29 -43.08 -14.87
CA LEU A 485 11.22 -41.98 -13.89
C LEU A 485 11.97 -40.74 -14.37
N TYR A 486 13.18 -40.88 -14.93
CA TYR A 486 13.90 -39.75 -15.55
C TYR A 486 13.08 -39.08 -16.65
N SER A 487 12.51 -39.87 -17.57
CA SER A 487 11.72 -39.34 -18.65
C SER A 487 10.46 -38.63 -18.14
N LYS A 488 9.73 -39.24 -17.20
CA LYS A 488 8.43 -38.73 -16.73
C LYS A 488 8.53 -37.61 -15.71
N MET A 489 9.49 -37.67 -14.78
CA MET A 489 9.61 -36.70 -13.69
C MET A 489 10.61 -35.59 -14.01
N LEU A 490 11.63 -35.88 -14.83
CA LEU A 490 12.73 -34.96 -15.13
C LEU A 490 12.80 -34.52 -16.60
N GLY A 491 11.93 -35.04 -17.47
CA GLY A 491 11.83 -34.59 -18.87
C GLY A 491 13.06 -34.90 -19.73
N ARG A 492 13.97 -35.77 -19.27
CA ARG A 492 15.20 -36.12 -19.98
C ARG A 492 15.49 -37.62 -19.95
N THR A 493 16.35 -38.07 -20.85
CA THR A 493 16.83 -39.45 -20.87
C THR A 493 17.84 -39.69 -19.75
N ALA A 494 17.75 -40.82 -19.06
CA ALA A 494 18.73 -41.24 -18.07
C ALA A 494 20.07 -41.60 -18.73
N SER A 495 21.18 -41.12 -18.15
CA SER A 495 22.52 -41.57 -18.53
C SER A 495 22.83 -42.96 -17.96
N ALA A 496 23.92 -43.58 -18.42
CA ALA A 496 24.38 -44.85 -17.85
C ALA A 496 24.75 -44.72 -16.36
N SER A 497 25.34 -43.59 -15.95
CA SER A 497 25.65 -43.32 -14.54
C SER A 497 24.41 -43.09 -13.68
N ASP A 498 23.39 -42.43 -14.24
CA ASP A 498 22.09 -42.26 -13.57
C ASP A 498 21.46 -43.62 -13.24
N ILE A 499 21.44 -44.53 -14.21
CA ILE A 499 20.89 -45.88 -14.04
C ILE A 499 21.72 -46.68 -13.04
N ALA A 500 23.05 -46.64 -13.15
CA ALA A 500 23.95 -47.36 -12.26
C ALA A 500 23.83 -46.92 -10.78
N PHE A 501 23.50 -45.64 -10.54
CA PHE A 501 23.27 -45.13 -9.19
C PHE A 501 21.91 -45.55 -8.62
N TRP A 502 20.82 -45.33 -9.36
CA TRP A 502 19.46 -45.52 -8.83
C TRP A 502 18.95 -46.95 -8.86
N SER A 503 19.33 -47.75 -9.86
CA SER A 503 18.79 -49.10 -10.06
C SER A 503 19.05 -50.04 -8.86
N PRO A 504 20.25 -50.06 -8.24
CA PRO A 504 20.49 -50.84 -7.02
C PRO A 504 19.67 -50.37 -5.81
N LEU A 505 19.34 -49.07 -5.75
CA LEU A 505 18.52 -48.51 -4.67
C LEU A 505 17.07 -48.98 -4.75
N VAL A 506 16.55 -49.27 -5.95
CA VAL A 506 15.21 -49.88 -6.10
C VAL A 506 15.14 -51.23 -5.40
N ALA A 507 16.19 -52.06 -5.52
CA ALA A 507 16.25 -53.37 -4.88
C ALA A 507 16.48 -53.30 -3.37
N THR A 508 17.30 -52.35 -2.91
CA THR A 508 17.76 -52.30 -1.50
C THR A 508 16.93 -51.38 -0.60
N LYS A 509 16.31 -50.34 -1.16
CA LYS A 509 15.51 -49.34 -0.43
C LYS A 509 14.03 -49.35 -0.83
N GLY A 510 13.70 -49.99 -1.95
CA GLY A 510 12.33 -50.05 -2.48
C GLY A 510 11.97 -48.86 -3.37
N LYS A 511 10.86 -49.02 -4.13
CA LYS A 511 10.39 -48.02 -5.11
C LYS A 511 9.98 -46.69 -4.47
N ASP A 512 9.32 -46.70 -3.31
CA ASP A 512 8.87 -45.48 -2.63
C ASP A 512 10.04 -44.55 -2.30
N ALA A 513 11.14 -45.09 -1.75
CA ALA A 513 12.34 -44.31 -1.44
C ALA A 513 12.97 -43.70 -2.70
N VAL A 514 13.03 -44.46 -3.80
CA VAL A 514 13.56 -43.96 -5.08
C VAL A 514 12.67 -42.86 -5.65
N VAL A 515 11.36 -43.05 -5.71
CA VAL A 515 10.42 -42.03 -6.22
C VAL A 515 10.48 -40.75 -5.39
N ARG A 516 10.55 -40.85 -4.05
CA ARG A 516 10.72 -39.68 -3.18
C ARG A 516 12.02 -38.94 -3.47
N GLY A 517 13.11 -39.67 -3.72
CA GLY A 517 14.39 -39.09 -4.13
C GLY A 517 14.27 -38.23 -5.40
N PHE A 518 13.56 -38.73 -6.41
CA PHE A 518 13.27 -37.95 -7.62
C PHE A 518 12.34 -36.77 -7.33
N TRP A 519 11.22 -37.02 -6.64
CA TRP A 519 10.17 -36.02 -6.39
C TRP A 519 10.67 -34.83 -5.55
N GLN A 520 11.51 -35.10 -4.56
CA GLN A 520 12.10 -34.07 -3.67
C GLN A 520 13.39 -33.45 -4.21
N SER A 521 13.82 -33.82 -5.43
CA SER A 521 14.98 -33.20 -6.05
C SER A 521 14.68 -31.77 -6.51
N MET A 522 15.72 -30.92 -6.51
CA MET A 522 15.64 -29.56 -7.06
C MET A 522 15.29 -29.58 -8.55
N GLU A 523 15.79 -30.57 -9.30
CA GLU A 523 15.49 -30.74 -10.73
C GLU A 523 13.98 -30.98 -10.96
N SER A 524 13.36 -31.88 -10.17
CA SER A 524 11.92 -32.10 -10.23
C SER A 524 11.13 -30.87 -9.78
N ALA A 525 11.58 -30.17 -8.73
CA ALA A 525 10.93 -28.94 -8.27
C ALA A 525 10.92 -27.85 -9.35
N ASN A 526 12.03 -27.66 -10.05
CA ASN A 526 12.14 -26.73 -11.19
C ASN A 526 11.11 -27.02 -12.28
N ILE A 527 10.97 -28.30 -12.65
CA ILE A 527 10.02 -28.74 -13.69
C ILE A 527 8.57 -28.55 -13.22
N ARG A 528 8.27 -28.88 -11.97
CA ARG A 528 6.92 -28.70 -11.41
C ARG A 528 6.54 -27.22 -11.30
N VAL A 529 7.46 -26.34 -10.92
CA VAL A 529 7.22 -24.88 -10.94
C VAL A 529 6.92 -24.41 -12.36
N GLN A 530 7.70 -24.83 -13.35
CA GLN A 530 7.43 -24.51 -14.76
C GLN A 530 6.05 -24.98 -15.21
N ALA A 531 5.66 -26.21 -14.83
CA ALA A 531 4.34 -26.75 -15.15
C ALA A 531 3.20 -25.94 -14.51
N PHE A 532 3.37 -25.45 -13.27
CA PHE A 532 2.38 -24.62 -12.60
C PHE A 532 2.22 -23.25 -13.29
N TYR A 533 3.33 -22.62 -13.67
CA TYR A 533 3.29 -21.39 -14.45
C TYR A 533 2.60 -21.62 -15.80
N GLN A 534 2.92 -22.71 -16.49
CA GLN A 534 2.28 -23.02 -17.77
C GLN A 534 0.78 -23.29 -17.60
N GLN A 535 0.38 -24.00 -16.55
CA GLN A 535 -1.01 -24.33 -16.28
C GLN A 535 -1.84 -23.08 -15.92
N TYR A 536 -1.36 -22.26 -15.00
CA TYR A 536 -2.16 -21.17 -14.43
C TYR A 536 -1.93 -19.83 -15.15
N LEU A 537 -0.77 -19.62 -15.77
CA LEU A 537 -0.38 -18.35 -16.42
C LEU A 537 -0.09 -18.52 -17.92
N GLY A 538 -0.15 -19.73 -18.49
CA GLY A 538 0.06 -19.95 -19.92
C GLY A 538 1.48 -19.67 -20.43
N ARG A 539 2.45 -19.46 -19.54
CA ARG A 539 3.85 -19.19 -19.86
C ARG A 539 4.79 -19.95 -18.93
N GLY A 540 6.08 -19.99 -19.26
CA GLY A 540 7.11 -20.47 -18.34
C GLY A 540 7.37 -19.50 -17.17
N ALA A 541 7.89 -20.05 -16.07
CA ALA A 541 8.42 -19.29 -14.96
C ALA A 541 9.65 -18.49 -15.39
N ASP A 542 9.64 -17.20 -15.06
CA ASP A 542 10.78 -16.29 -15.25
C ASP A 542 11.90 -16.56 -14.24
N ALA A 543 13.03 -15.86 -14.40
CA ALA A 543 14.21 -16.04 -13.55
C ALA A 543 13.92 -15.81 -12.06
N ALA A 544 13.07 -14.83 -11.72
CA ALA A 544 12.70 -14.57 -10.33
C ALA A 544 11.81 -15.68 -9.76
N GLY A 545 10.84 -16.15 -10.56
CA GLY A 545 10.01 -17.31 -10.21
C GLY A 545 10.84 -18.57 -9.99
N MET A 546 11.82 -18.83 -10.86
CA MET A 546 12.72 -19.99 -10.76
C MET A 546 13.72 -19.89 -9.61
N ALA A 547 14.09 -18.69 -9.17
CA ALA A 547 14.91 -18.51 -7.96
C ALA A 547 14.10 -18.71 -6.67
N THR A 548 12.81 -18.39 -6.69
CA THR A 548 11.97 -18.32 -5.48
C THR A 548 11.20 -19.61 -5.20
N TRP A 549 10.51 -20.15 -6.21
CA TRP A 549 9.47 -21.15 -5.99
C TRP A 549 9.95 -22.58 -5.79
N PRO A 550 11.03 -23.07 -6.43
CA PRO A 550 11.45 -24.47 -6.24
C PRO A 550 11.80 -24.80 -4.77
N PRO A 551 12.56 -23.97 -4.02
CA PRO A 551 12.78 -24.19 -2.59
C PRO A 551 11.48 -24.14 -1.77
N VAL A 552 10.58 -23.20 -2.08
CA VAL A 552 9.29 -23.06 -1.38
C VAL A 552 8.41 -24.29 -1.62
N LEU A 553 8.35 -24.79 -2.85
CA LEU A 553 7.61 -25.99 -3.21
C LEU A 553 8.12 -27.21 -2.45
N LEU A 554 9.44 -27.36 -2.30
CA LEU A 554 10.02 -28.46 -1.53
C LEU A 554 9.71 -28.37 -0.04
N ALA A 555 9.66 -27.15 0.52
CA ALA A 555 9.41 -26.93 1.94
C ALA A 555 7.91 -26.93 2.33
N ARG A 556 7.04 -26.41 1.45
CA ARG A 556 5.63 -26.12 1.76
C ARG A 556 4.62 -26.87 0.88
N GLY A 557 5.09 -27.57 -0.14
CA GLY A 557 4.25 -28.34 -1.07
C GLY A 557 3.60 -27.50 -2.17
N GLU A 558 2.86 -28.17 -3.03
CA GLU A 558 2.26 -27.60 -4.24
C GLU A 558 1.06 -26.68 -3.96
N GLY A 559 0.42 -26.85 -2.80
CA GLY A 559 -0.74 -26.04 -2.39
C GLY A 559 -0.41 -24.56 -2.22
N GLU A 560 0.70 -24.27 -1.56
CA GLU A 560 1.18 -22.89 -1.34
C GLU A 560 1.53 -22.21 -2.67
N LEU A 561 2.29 -22.89 -3.53
CA LEU A 561 2.64 -22.39 -4.86
C LEU A 561 1.39 -22.05 -5.69
N ARG A 562 0.39 -22.95 -5.72
CA ARG A 562 -0.87 -22.70 -6.42
C ARG A 562 -1.57 -21.46 -5.89
N SER A 563 -1.74 -21.36 -4.58
CA SER A 563 -2.43 -20.24 -3.92
C SER A 563 -1.82 -18.89 -4.29
N GLN A 564 -0.49 -18.83 -4.30
CA GLN A 564 0.26 -17.62 -4.65
C GLN A 564 0.12 -17.26 -6.14
N ILE A 565 0.23 -18.25 -7.04
CA ILE A 565 0.09 -18.01 -8.49
C ILE A 565 -1.32 -17.52 -8.83
N VAL A 566 -2.37 -18.20 -8.35
CA VAL A 566 -3.76 -17.81 -8.65
C VAL A 566 -4.21 -16.54 -7.92
N GLY A 567 -3.51 -16.17 -6.85
CA GLY A 567 -3.66 -14.89 -6.16
C GLY A 567 -2.94 -13.72 -6.84
N SER A 568 -2.10 -13.97 -7.85
CA SER A 568 -1.28 -12.95 -8.50
C SER A 568 -2.10 -11.99 -9.37
N LEU A 569 -1.57 -10.76 -9.56
CA LEU A 569 -2.16 -9.79 -10.49
C LEU A 569 -2.16 -10.32 -11.94
N GLU A 570 -1.12 -11.05 -12.33
CA GLU A 570 -1.04 -11.63 -13.67
C GLU A 570 -2.19 -12.60 -13.95
N TYR A 571 -2.46 -13.53 -13.02
CA TYR A 571 -3.58 -14.47 -13.16
C TYR A 571 -4.92 -13.73 -13.30
N ARG A 572 -5.13 -12.68 -12.48
CA ARG A 572 -6.33 -11.83 -12.55
C ARG A 572 -6.46 -11.15 -13.91
N ASN A 573 -5.40 -10.52 -14.40
CA ASN A 573 -5.40 -9.82 -15.67
C ASN A 573 -5.68 -10.77 -16.84
N GLN A 574 -5.11 -11.98 -16.83
CA GLN A 574 -5.41 -13.00 -17.83
C GLN A 574 -6.86 -13.48 -17.79
N ALA A 575 -7.45 -13.57 -16.59
CA ALA A 575 -8.86 -13.90 -16.46
C ALA A 575 -9.73 -12.82 -17.09
N VAL A 576 -9.50 -11.55 -16.75
CA VAL A 576 -10.31 -10.42 -17.23
C VAL A 576 -10.15 -10.22 -18.74
N ALA A 577 -8.93 -10.29 -19.28
CA ALA A 577 -8.64 -10.11 -20.70
C ALA A 577 -9.31 -11.14 -21.63
N LYS A 578 -9.78 -12.28 -21.09
CA LYS A 578 -10.49 -13.31 -21.87
C LYS A 578 -11.98 -12.98 -22.07
N TYR A 579 -12.53 -12.02 -21.32
CA TYR A 579 -13.97 -11.69 -21.29
C TYR A 579 -14.28 -10.24 -21.70
N VAL A 580 -13.26 -9.46 -22.08
CA VAL A 580 -13.38 -8.19 -22.82
C VAL A 580 -13.08 -8.47 -24.28
#